data_AF-A0A924SAJ9-F1
#
_entry.id   AF-A0A924SAJ9-F1
#
_cell.length_a   1.000
_cell.length_b   1.000
_cell.length_c   1.000
_cell.angle_alpha   90.00
_cell.angle_beta   90.00
_cell.angle_gamma   90.00
#
_symmetry.space_group_name_H-M   'P 1'
#
loop_
_entity.id
_entity.type
_entity.pdbx_description
1 polymer ?
#
loop_
_entity_poly.entity_id
_entity_poly.type
_entity_poly.pdbx_seq_one_letter_code
_entity_poly.pdbx_strand_id
1 'polypeptide(L)'
;VLLTVLHRLVDRGNTVLVIEHNLDVIKTADWIIDLGPEGGTRGGMIVAAGTPEDVARVEASHTGHYLKGMLKKPARQRKAG
;
A
#
# COMPACT_ATOMS: atom_id res chain seq x y z
N VAL A 1 -11.00 -7.61 11.53
CA VAL A 1 -12.43 -7.79 11.17
C VAL A 1 -12.76 -7.07 9.87
N LEU A 2 -12.55 -5.74 9.75
CA LEU A 2 -12.84 -4.98 8.53
C LEU A 2 -12.12 -5.51 7.27
N LEU A 3 -10.79 -5.57 7.28
CA LEU A 3 -10.00 -6.11 6.16
C LEU A 3 -10.46 -7.50 5.72
N THR A 4 -10.76 -8.38 6.68
CA THR A 4 -11.24 -9.73 6.39
C THR A 4 -12.57 -9.73 5.62
N VAL A 5 -13.47 -8.79 5.91
CA VAL A 5 -14.73 -8.64 5.17
C VAL A 5 -14.48 -8.11 3.77
N LEU A 6 -13.60 -7.12 3.61
CA LEU A 6 -13.25 -6.55 2.31
C LEU A 6 -12.61 -7.59 1.40
N HIS A 7 -11.66 -8.38 1.90
CA HIS A 7 -11.06 -9.47 1.13
C HIS A 7 -12.10 -10.51 0.71
N ARG A 8 -13.06 -10.87 1.59
CA ARG A 8 -14.17 -11.79 1.22
C ARG A 8 -15.09 -11.25 0.12
N LEU A 9 -15.16 -9.94 -0.08
CA LEU A 9 -15.89 -9.35 -1.21
C LEU A 9 -15.06 -9.50 -2.50
N VAL A 10 -13.76 -9.25 -2.41
CA VAL A 10 -12.82 -9.45 -3.53
C VAL A 10 -12.76 -10.92 -3.96
N ASP A 11 -12.67 -11.86 -3.01
CA ASP A 11 -12.68 -13.31 -3.26
C ASP A 11 -13.94 -13.80 -3.99
N ARG A 12 -15.04 -13.03 -3.91
CA ARG A 12 -16.30 -13.29 -4.62
C ARG A 12 -16.35 -12.64 -6.01
N GLY A 13 -15.27 -12.05 -6.48
CA GLY A 13 -15.17 -11.38 -7.78
C GLY A 13 -15.60 -9.90 -7.77
N ASN A 14 -15.83 -9.29 -6.61
CA ASN A 14 -16.10 -7.85 -6.54
C ASN A 14 -14.81 -7.05 -6.59
N THR A 15 -14.88 -5.80 -7.07
CA THR A 15 -13.81 -4.83 -6.89
C THR A 15 -14.11 -3.94 -5.70
N VAL A 16 -13.13 -3.74 -4.83
CA VAL A 16 -13.22 -2.85 -3.68
C VAL A 16 -12.19 -1.74 -3.86
N LEU A 17 -12.64 -0.49 -3.85
CA LEU A 17 -11.79 0.70 -3.90
C LEU A 17 -11.97 1.48 -2.59
N VAL A 18 -10.85 1.79 -1.94
CA VAL A 18 -10.84 2.45 -0.62
C VAL A 18 -9.85 3.59 -0.64
N ILE A 19 -10.21 4.71 -0.01
CA ILE A 19 -9.29 5.82 0.29
C ILE A 19 -8.78 5.59 1.71
N GLU A 20 -7.46 5.42 1.87
CA GLU A 20 -6.86 5.07 3.15
C GLU A 20 -5.53 5.77 3.37
N HIS A 21 -5.18 5.91 4.65
CA HIS A 21 -3.90 6.41 5.12
C HIS A 21 -3.23 5.42 6.09
N ASN A 22 -3.95 4.38 6.54
CA ASN A 22 -3.39 3.35 7.39
C ASN A 22 -2.53 2.37 6.57
N LEU A 23 -1.22 2.40 6.81
CA LEU A 23 -0.25 1.58 6.08
C LEU A 23 -0.45 0.06 6.29
N ASP A 24 -1.06 -0.37 7.41
CA ASP A 24 -1.39 -1.78 7.62
C ASP A 24 -2.48 -2.30 6.69
N VAL A 25 -3.35 -1.39 6.20
CA VAL A 25 -4.36 -1.68 5.17
C VAL A 25 -3.74 -1.55 3.79
N ILE A 26 -2.99 -0.48 3.55
CA ILE A 26 -2.40 -0.18 2.24
C ILE A 26 -1.43 -1.28 1.80
N LYS A 27 -0.62 -1.83 2.71
CA LYS A 27 0.35 -2.89 2.38
C LYS A 27 -0.29 -4.21 1.93
N THR A 28 -1.58 -4.42 2.22
CA THR A 28 -2.30 -5.64 1.83
C THR A 28 -3.13 -5.46 0.56
N ALA A 29 -3.12 -4.27 -0.04
CA ALA A 29 -3.84 -3.99 -1.27
C ALA A 29 -3.16 -4.68 -2.46
N ASP A 30 -3.96 -5.16 -3.42
CA ASP A 30 -3.45 -5.70 -4.67
C ASP A 30 -2.88 -4.59 -5.58
N TRP A 31 -3.45 -3.38 -5.47
CA TRP A 31 -3.06 -2.22 -6.25
C TRP A 31 -3.24 -0.93 -5.45
N ILE A 32 -2.32 0.02 -5.64
CA ILE A 32 -2.33 1.35 -5.03
C ILE A 32 -2.34 2.39 -6.13
N ILE A 33 -3.11 3.46 -5.94
CA ILE A 33 -3.02 4.70 -6.69
C ILE A 33 -2.68 5.79 -5.67
N ASP A 34 -1.45 6.32 -5.74
CA ASP A 34 -0.97 7.36 -4.83
C ASP A 34 -1.18 8.74 -5.45
N LEU A 35 -1.84 9.61 -4.71
CA LEU A 35 -2.17 10.97 -5.14
C LEU A 35 -1.36 11.99 -4.35
N GLY A 36 -0.90 13.03 -5.04
CA GLY A 36 -0.07 14.05 -4.43
C GLY A 36 0.54 15.00 -5.47
N PRO A 37 1.78 15.46 -5.28
CA PRO A 37 2.70 15.15 -4.16
C PRO A 37 2.22 15.73 -2.81
N GLU A 38 1.41 16.78 -2.85
CA GLU A 38 0.93 17.49 -1.67
C GLU A 38 -0.60 17.48 -1.60
N GLY A 39 -1.16 18.04 -0.52
CA GLY A 39 -2.59 18.34 -0.43
C GLY A 39 -2.99 19.66 -1.12
N GLY A 40 -4.28 19.81 -1.43
CA GLY A 40 -4.85 21.06 -1.94
C GLY A 40 -4.39 21.40 -3.36
N THR A 41 -4.06 22.66 -3.63
CA THR A 41 -3.71 23.16 -4.97
C THR A 41 -2.38 22.62 -5.50
N ARG A 42 -1.55 22.04 -4.64
CA ARG A 42 -0.28 21.40 -5.01
C ARG A 42 -0.41 19.87 -5.17
N GLY A 43 -1.63 19.35 -5.07
CA GLY A 43 -1.95 17.95 -5.25
C GLY A 43 -2.66 17.66 -6.57
N GLY A 44 -3.41 16.54 -6.58
CA GLY A 44 -4.28 16.18 -7.69
C GLY A 44 -3.61 15.42 -8.82
N MET A 45 -2.32 15.07 -8.67
CA MET A 45 -1.58 14.26 -9.64
C MET A 45 -1.46 12.82 -9.16
N ILE A 46 -1.41 11.88 -10.11
CA ILE A 46 -1.00 10.50 -9.84
C ILE A 46 0.51 10.50 -9.69
N VAL A 47 1.00 10.25 -8.48
CA VAL A 47 2.42 10.19 -8.16
C VAL A 47 2.97 8.79 -8.41
N ALA A 48 2.19 7.77 -8.09
CA ALA A 48 2.51 6.37 -8.33
C ALA A 48 1.25 5.55 -8.56
N ALA A 49 1.35 4.49 -9.36
CA ALA A 49 0.31 3.48 -9.49
C ALA A 49 0.96 2.11 -9.70
N GLY A 50 0.57 1.10 -8.94
CA GLY A 50 1.20 -0.21 -8.98
C GLY A 50 0.87 -1.09 -7.79
N THR A 51 1.57 -2.22 -7.69
CA THR A 51 1.56 -3.03 -6.47
C THR A 51 2.17 -2.26 -5.28
N PRO A 52 1.93 -2.66 -4.03
CA PRO A 52 2.64 -2.12 -2.87
C PRO A 52 4.16 -2.03 -3.05
N GLU A 53 4.77 -3.06 -3.64
CA GLU A 53 6.20 -3.11 -3.92
C GLU A 53 6.64 -2.14 -5.01
N ASP A 54 5.80 -1.89 -6.02
CA ASP A 54 6.07 -0.89 -7.07
C ASP A 54 6.05 0.52 -6.48
N VAL A 55 4.98 0.85 -5.74
CA VAL A 55 4.83 2.17 -5.12
C VAL A 55 5.93 2.45 -4.11
N ALA A 56 6.35 1.44 -3.34
CA ALA A 56 7.48 1.56 -2.41
C ALA A 56 8.85 1.86 -3.07
N ARG A 57 8.97 1.73 -4.39
CA ARG A 57 10.17 2.11 -5.16
C ARG A 57 10.11 3.54 -5.70
N VAL A 58 8.97 4.21 -5.68
CA VAL A 58 8.79 5.55 -6.23
C VAL A 58 9.24 6.60 -5.21
N GLU A 59 10.35 7.28 -5.48
CA GLU A 59 10.93 8.28 -4.56
C GLU A 59 10.02 9.49 -4.32
N ALA A 60 9.23 9.88 -5.32
CA ALA A 60 8.29 11.00 -5.21
C ALA A 60 7.05 10.66 -4.36
N SER A 61 6.81 9.38 -4.04
CA SER A 61 5.63 8.93 -3.29
C SER A 61 5.88 8.96 -1.78
N HIS A 62 5.16 9.83 -1.07
CA HIS A 62 5.18 9.82 0.40
C HIS A 62 4.68 8.48 0.95
N THR A 63 3.59 7.95 0.39
CA THR A 63 3.05 6.63 0.75
C THR A 63 4.12 5.54 0.54
N GLY A 64 4.79 5.54 -0.61
CA GLY A 64 5.87 4.61 -0.95
C GLY A 64 7.05 4.66 0.03
N HIS A 65 7.46 5.87 0.45
CA HIS A 65 8.54 6.07 1.41
C HIS A 65 8.29 5.32 2.72
N TYR A 66 7.08 5.44 3.30
CA TYR A 66 6.73 4.76 4.54
C TYR A 66 6.44 3.27 4.33
N LEU A 67 5.81 2.91 3.21
CA LEU A 67 5.46 1.53 2.86
C LEU A 67 6.71 0.64 2.73
N LYS A 68 7.80 1.19 2.19
CA LYS A 68 9.09 0.49 2.04
C LYS A 68 9.63 -0.09 3.34
N GLY A 69 9.38 0.56 4.48
CA GLY A 69 9.79 0.06 5.79
C GLY A 69 9.02 -1.18 6.24
N MET A 70 7.75 -1.29 5.85
CA MET A 70 6.83 -2.34 6.29
C MET A 70 6.89 -3.60 5.44
N LEU A 71 7.35 -3.49 4.18
CA LEU A 71 7.49 -4.62 3.26
C LEU A 71 8.78 -5.44 3.47
N LYS A 72 9.69 -5.00 4.35
CA LYS A 72 10.91 -5.76 4.66
C LYS A 72 10.53 -7.08 5.34
N LYS A 73 10.92 -8.21 4.74
CA LYS A 73 10.75 -9.55 5.34
C LYS A 73 11.37 -9.56 6.75
N PRO A 74 10.73 -10.21 7.74
CA PRO A 74 11.37 -10.42 9.04
C PRO A 74 12.69 -11.13 8.81
N ALA A 75 13.75 -10.64 9.46
CA ALA A 75 15.07 -11.27 9.40
C ALA A 75 14.88 -12.74 9.78
N ARG A 76 15.26 -13.66 8.87
CA ARG A 76 15.28 -15.10 9.13
C ARG A 76 16.08 -15.30 10.43
N GLN A 77 15.39 -15.64 11.53
CA GLN A 77 16.08 -16.08 12.74
C GLN A 77 16.94 -17.27 12.33
N ARG A 78 18.27 -17.09 12.34
CA ARG A 78 19.22 -18.20 12.19
C ARG A 78 18.91 -19.12 13.37
N LYS A 79 18.30 -20.27 13.10
CA LYS A 79 18.26 -21.36 14.08
C LYS A 79 19.72 -21.66 14.41
N ALA A 80 20.13 -21.32 15.63
CA ALA A 80 21.36 -21.84 16.20
C ALA A 80 21.21 -23.37 16.23
N GLY A 81 22.15 -24.05 15.58
CA GLY A 81 22.28 -25.50 15.66
C GLY A 81 22.85 -25.95 16.99
#